data_AF-A0A1X2IRY6-F1
#
_entry.id   AF-A0A1X2IRY6-F1
#
_cell.length_a   1.000
_cell.length_b   1.000
_cell.length_c   1.000
_cell.angle_alpha   90.00
_cell.angle_beta   90.00
_cell.angle_gamma   90.00
#
_symmetry.space_group_name_H-M   'P 1'
#
loop_
_entity.id
_entity.type
_entity.pdbx_description
1 polymer ?
#
loop_
_entity_poly.entity_id
_entity_poly.type
_entity_poly.pdbx_seq_one_letter_code
_entity_poly.pdbx_strand_id
1 'polypeptide(L)'
;MILQNTFFRKAKEIPGMSSVYQAWSAEGVKFHYVSNSPWQVYPALQEFLKDNSFPEGSIHLRMVSTQSLILGKPGKHKWDSITTILEDFPKRKFILIGDSGEIDPEIFARIYQRYPDQVVKIFIHDVTSKRAKHADRQAASRTDSFYDGIKKMIAGELTSSSSSSSNGGPKRVNTSSEKAMDAMLTPEVPDNQQQVMDPTVPLKTKLEQFEQRMQRVSAGMRYGVFTVFSTATQLLHDPEVAEELYMAKGNLE
;
A
#
# COMPACT_ATOMS: atom_id res chain seq x y z
N MET A 1 6.98 10.74 -1.43
CA MET A 1 6.53 11.31 -2.72
C MET A 1 5.00 11.40 -2.74
N ILE A 2 4.40 12.24 -1.88
CA ILE A 2 2.93 12.43 -1.78
C ILE A 2 2.47 13.71 -2.50
N LEU A 3 3.39 14.63 -2.82
CA LEU A 3 3.05 15.92 -3.42
C LEU A 3 2.91 15.88 -4.97
N GLN A 4 3.57 14.94 -5.67
CA GLN A 4 3.52 14.93 -7.15
C GLN A 4 2.25 14.26 -7.71
N ASN A 5 1.66 13.29 -7.00
CA ASN A 5 0.48 12.59 -7.50
C ASN A 5 -0.83 13.39 -7.35
N THR A 6 -0.89 14.34 -6.41
CA THR A 6 -2.12 15.11 -6.10
C THR A 6 -2.26 16.38 -6.93
N PHE A 7 -1.14 16.99 -7.36
CA PHE A 7 -1.18 18.28 -8.08
C PHE A 7 -1.10 18.15 -9.62
N PHE A 8 -0.56 17.06 -10.16
CA PHE A 8 -0.31 16.94 -11.62
C PHE A 8 -1.18 15.89 -12.34
N ARG A 9 -2.01 15.14 -11.61
CA ARG A 9 -3.00 14.23 -12.21
C ARG A 9 -4.38 14.65 -11.76
N LYS A 10 -5.31 14.82 -12.70
CA LYS A 10 -6.73 15.09 -12.38
C LYS A 10 -7.19 14.00 -11.42
N ALA A 11 -7.71 14.41 -10.25
CA ALA A 11 -8.30 13.49 -9.30
C ALA A 11 -9.34 12.63 -10.04
N LYS A 12 -9.26 11.31 -9.83
CA LYS A 12 -10.17 10.35 -10.46
C LYS A 12 -10.85 9.57 -9.35
N GLU A 13 -12.17 9.56 -9.41
CA GLU A 13 -12.99 8.76 -8.52
C GLU A 13 -12.81 7.27 -8.77
N ILE A 14 -13.07 6.47 -7.73
CA ILE A 14 -13.21 5.03 -7.89
C ILE A 14 -14.59 4.80 -8.52
N PRO A 15 -14.67 4.15 -9.71
CA PRO A 15 -15.93 3.95 -10.40
C PRO A 15 -16.99 3.30 -9.51
N GLY A 16 -18.17 3.92 -9.43
CA GLY A 16 -19.31 3.45 -8.64
C GLY A 16 -19.29 3.82 -7.15
N MET A 17 -18.19 4.36 -6.59
CA MET A 17 -18.15 4.70 -5.16
C MET A 17 -19.15 5.81 -4.79
N SER A 18 -19.30 6.81 -5.64
CA SER A 18 -20.29 7.87 -5.45
C SER A 18 -21.71 7.30 -5.34
N SER A 19 -22.08 6.34 -6.20
CA SER A 19 -23.38 5.65 -6.13
C SER A 19 -23.58 4.87 -4.84
N VAL A 20 -22.55 4.17 -4.35
CA VAL A 20 -22.61 3.46 -3.06
C VAL A 20 -22.80 4.44 -1.91
N TYR A 21 -22.03 5.53 -1.90
CA TYR A 21 -22.11 6.54 -0.84
C TYR A 21 -23.47 7.25 -0.86
N GLN A 22 -24.01 7.54 -2.03
CA GLN A 22 -25.35 8.11 -2.17
C GLN A 22 -26.43 7.15 -1.66
N ALA A 23 -26.31 5.84 -1.96
CA ALA A 23 -27.23 4.85 -1.41
C ALA A 23 -27.19 4.84 0.13
N TRP A 24 -26.00 4.83 0.75
CA TRP A 24 -25.88 4.93 2.21
C TRP A 24 -26.36 6.26 2.77
N SER A 25 -26.13 7.37 2.06
CA SER A 25 -26.65 8.68 2.46
C SER A 25 -28.17 8.72 2.48
N ALA A 26 -28.82 8.07 1.50
CA ALA A 26 -30.27 7.93 1.45
C ALA A 26 -30.80 7.09 2.64
N GLU A 27 -29.97 6.17 3.16
CA GLU A 27 -30.24 5.39 4.38
C GLU A 27 -29.88 6.14 5.68
N GLY A 28 -29.54 7.44 5.59
CA GLY A 28 -29.29 8.29 6.75
C GLY A 28 -27.84 8.29 7.25
N VAL A 29 -26.92 7.57 6.59
CA VAL A 29 -25.49 7.59 6.93
C VAL A 29 -24.92 8.98 6.71
N LYS A 30 -24.06 9.43 7.64
CA LYS A 30 -23.38 10.73 7.57
C LYS A 30 -21.90 10.53 7.21
N PHE A 31 -21.36 11.46 6.43
CA PHE A 31 -20.02 11.35 5.86
C PHE A 31 -19.01 12.29 6.53
N HIS A 32 -17.83 11.75 6.79
CA HIS A 32 -16.65 12.49 7.24
C HIS A 32 -15.49 12.16 6.30
N TYR A 33 -15.03 13.13 5.51
CA TYR A 33 -13.91 12.99 4.60
C TYR A 33 -12.62 13.40 5.29
N VAL A 34 -11.71 12.45 5.55
CA VAL A 34 -10.45 12.71 6.25
C VAL A 34 -9.26 12.48 5.32
N SER A 35 -8.43 13.50 5.10
CA SER A 35 -7.29 13.42 4.18
C SER A 35 -6.01 14.01 4.78
N ASN A 36 -4.87 13.39 4.48
CA ASN A 36 -3.56 13.93 4.82
C ASN A 36 -3.13 15.11 3.91
N SER A 37 -3.97 15.47 2.93
CA SER A 37 -3.76 16.62 2.06
C SER A 37 -3.75 17.94 2.85
N PRO A 38 -2.97 18.94 2.43
CA PRO A 38 -2.95 20.25 3.05
C PRO A 38 -4.32 20.94 2.97
N TRP A 39 -4.71 21.70 3.99
CA TRP A 39 -6.00 22.41 4.00
C TRP A 39 -6.24 23.31 2.79
N GLN A 40 -5.18 23.81 2.16
CA GLN A 40 -5.23 24.65 0.96
C GLN A 40 -5.92 23.98 -0.23
N VAL A 41 -6.03 22.64 -0.26
CA VAL A 41 -6.74 21.92 -1.32
C VAL A 41 -8.26 21.89 -1.12
N TYR A 42 -8.77 22.46 -0.03
CA TYR A 42 -10.18 22.41 0.32
C TYR A 42 -11.13 22.82 -0.82
N PRO A 43 -10.94 23.97 -1.52
CA PRO A 43 -11.87 24.36 -2.58
C PRO A 43 -11.93 23.35 -3.73
N ALA A 44 -10.78 22.86 -4.18
CA ALA A 44 -10.69 21.87 -5.24
C ALA A 44 -11.29 20.51 -4.83
N LEU A 45 -11.13 20.11 -3.56
CA LEU A 45 -11.76 18.90 -3.03
C LEU A 45 -13.28 19.03 -2.97
N GLN A 46 -13.78 20.18 -2.51
CA GLN A 46 -15.21 20.43 -2.43
C GLN A 46 -15.87 20.41 -3.82
N GLU A 47 -15.24 21.04 -4.81
CA GLU A 47 -15.68 20.99 -6.21
C GLU A 47 -15.66 19.56 -6.75
N PHE A 48 -14.58 18.81 -6.52
CA PHE A 48 -14.50 17.41 -6.93
C PHE A 48 -15.63 16.54 -6.35
N LEU A 49 -15.92 16.67 -5.05
CA LEU A 49 -17.00 15.91 -4.41
C LEU A 49 -18.35 16.24 -5.03
N LYS A 50 -18.62 17.54 -5.27
CA LYS A 50 -19.86 18.01 -5.88
C LYS A 50 -20.01 17.52 -7.33
N ASP A 51 -18.99 17.72 -8.15
CA ASP A 51 -19.00 17.36 -9.57
C ASP A 51 -19.18 15.85 -9.80
N ASN A 52 -18.69 15.05 -8.86
CA ASN A 52 -18.83 13.59 -8.90
C ASN A 52 -20.01 13.06 -8.07
N SER A 53 -20.90 13.96 -7.62
CA SER A 53 -22.13 13.62 -6.87
C SER A 53 -21.88 12.81 -5.59
N PHE A 54 -20.77 13.04 -4.89
CA PHE A 54 -20.57 12.48 -3.56
C PHE A 54 -21.49 13.16 -2.54
N PRO A 55 -21.97 12.45 -1.49
CA PRO A 55 -22.76 13.05 -0.45
C PRO A 55 -22.03 14.17 0.28
N GLU A 56 -22.78 15.18 0.72
CA GLU A 56 -22.24 16.21 1.60
C GLU A 56 -21.76 15.61 2.93
N GLY A 57 -20.70 16.20 3.49
CA GLY A 57 -20.10 15.72 4.71
C GLY A 57 -19.05 16.68 5.24
N SER A 58 -18.61 16.46 6.47
CA SER A 58 -17.50 17.24 7.02
C SER A 58 -16.18 16.88 6.34
N ILE A 59 -15.27 17.84 6.20
CA ILE A 59 -13.98 17.65 5.54
C ILE A 59 -12.87 18.01 6.53
N HIS A 60 -11.97 17.06 6.76
CA HIS A 60 -10.86 17.15 7.72
C HIS A 60 -9.54 17.04 6.96
N LEU A 61 -8.82 18.16 6.90
CA LEU A 61 -7.56 18.29 6.18
C LEU A 61 -6.42 18.63 7.11
N ARG A 62 -5.21 18.26 6.69
CA ARG A 62 -4.01 18.48 7.49
C ARG A 62 -3.61 19.96 7.48
N MET A 63 -3.41 20.52 8.67
CA MET A 63 -2.68 21.77 8.81
C MET A 63 -1.19 21.53 8.55
N VAL A 64 -0.66 22.15 7.49
CA VAL A 64 0.75 22.01 7.12
C VAL A 64 1.50 23.27 7.51
N SER A 65 2.44 23.13 8.44
CA SER A 65 3.46 24.13 8.78
C SER A 65 4.85 23.62 8.43
N THR A 66 5.83 24.52 8.30
CA THR A 66 7.24 24.17 8.04
C THR A 66 7.77 23.14 9.04
N GLN A 67 7.42 23.27 10.32
CA GLN A 67 7.82 22.33 11.37
C GLN A 67 7.13 20.97 11.21
N SER A 68 5.85 20.94 10.82
CA SER A 68 5.11 19.70 10.61
C SER A 68 5.63 18.85 9.45
N LEU A 69 6.29 19.47 8.47
CA LEU A 69 6.91 18.77 7.34
C LEU A 69 8.21 18.07 7.74
N ILE A 70 8.93 18.62 8.71
CA ILE A 70 10.23 18.13 9.17
C ILE A 70 10.07 17.08 10.27
N LEU A 71 9.14 17.29 11.22
CA LEU A 71 8.96 16.45 12.42
C LEU A 71 7.65 15.66 12.45
N GLY A 72 6.83 15.73 11.40
CA GLY A 72 5.50 15.12 11.38
C GLY A 72 5.56 13.59 11.39
N LYS A 73 4.91 12.96 12.39
CA LYS A 73 4.68 11.51 12.39
C LYS A 73 3.68 11.14 11.28
N PRO A 74 4.03 10.19 10.38
CA PRO A 74 3.10 9.71 9.36
C PRO A 74 1.78 9.24 10.00
N GLY A 75 0.66 9.63 9.43
CA GLY A 75 -0.66 9.18 9.89
C GLY A 75 -1.21 9.85 11.16
N LYS A 76 -0.41 10.68 11.87
CA LYS A 76 -0.87 11.35 13.11
C LYS A 76 -2.16 12.15 12.91
N HIS A 77 -2.25 12.91 11.82
CA HIS A 77 -3.44 13.70 11.53
C HIS A 77 -4.70 12.85 11.35
N LYS A 78 -4.63 11.79 10.52
CA LYS A 78 -5.75 10.85 10.33
C LYS A 78 -6.14 10.19 11.65
N TRP A 79 -5.17 9.76 12.45
CA TRP A 79 -5.43 9.25 13.80
C TRP A 79 -6.21 10.27 14.63
N ASP A 80 -5.63 11.46 14.85
CA ASP A 80 -6.22 12.50 15.70
C ASP A 80 -7.65 12.84 15.24
N SER A 81 -7.83 13.14 13.94
CA SER A 81 -9.13 13.50 13.38
C SER A 81 -10.18 12.41 13.52
N ILE A 82 -9.85 11.15 13.21
CA ILE A 82 -10.82 10.07 13.31
C ILE A 82 -11.15 9.79 14.77
N THR A 83 -10.16 9.77 15.68
CA THR A 83 -10.43 9.57 17.10
C THR A 83 -11.31 10.67 17.69
N THR A 84 -11.10 11.93 17.30
CA THR A 84 -11.97 13.04 17.72
C THR A 84 -13.40 12.84 17.22
N ILE A 85 -13.60 12.41 15.97
CA ILE A 85 -14.95 12.12 15.44
C ILE A 85 -15.63 11.00 16.25
N LEU A 86 -14.93 9.91 16.56
CA LEU A 86 -15.50 8.83 17.38
C LEU A 86 -15.83 9.29 18.81
N GLU A 87 -15.01 10.17 19.38
CA GLU A 87 -15.22 10.72 20.72
C GLU A 87 -16.37 11.74 20.76
N ASP A 88 -16.57 12.52 19.70
CA ASP A 88 -17.68 13.48 19.55
C ASP A 88 -19.04 12.76 19.39
N PHE A 89 -19.05 11.53 18.88
CA PHE A 89 -20.25 10.74 18.63
C PHE A 89 -20.20 9.34 19.26
N PRO A 90 -20.10 9.23 20.60
CA PRO A 90 -19.79 7.97 21.28
C PRO A 90 -20.87 6.88 21.15
N LYS A 91 -22.10 7.26 20.75
CA LYS A 91 -23.23 6.36 20.52
C LYS A 91 -23.38 5.93 19.06
N ARG A 92 -22.62 6.51 18.13
CA ARG A 92 -22.69 6.18 16.71
C ARG A 92 -21.80 4.99 16.40
N LYS A 93 -22.14 4.31 15.33
CA LYS A 93 -21.31 3.29 14.70
C LYS A 93 -20.68 3.85 13.43
N PHE A 94 -19.51 3.33 13.08
CA PHE A 94 -18.66 3.85 12.03
C PHE A 94 -18.21 2.75 11.07
N ILE A 95 -18.21 3.10 9.79
CA ILE A 95 -17.58 2.36 8.71
C ILE A 95 -16.34 3.16 8.30
N LEU A 96 -15.17 2.54 8.37
CA LEU A 96 -13.90 3.17 8.00
C LEU A 96 -13.49 2.73 6.60
N ILE A 97 -13.26 3.70 5.71
CA ILE A 97 -12.90 3.43 4.30
C ILE A 97 -11.61 4.17 3.99
N GLY A 98 -10.62 3.44 3.48
CA GLY A 98 -9.29 3.97 3.20
C GLY A 98 -8.63 3.21 2.07
N ASP A 99 -7.37 3.54 1.77
CA ASP A 99 -6.63 2.93 0.68
C ASP A 99 -5.39 2.17 1.18
N SER A 100 -5.04 1.12 0.45
CA SER A 100 -3.87 0.29 0.78
C SER A 100 -2.53 0.90 0.38
N GLY A 101 -2.51 1.98 -0.40
CA GLY A 101 -1.29 2.70 -0.76
C GLY A 101 -0.78 3.61 0.35
N GLU A 102 -1.66 4.01 1.26
CA GLU A 102 -1.36 4.77 2.47
C GLU A 102 -1.29 3.88 3.72
N ILE A 103 -1.13 4.51 4.88
CA ILE A 103 -1.05 3.89 6.21
C ILE A 103 -2.45 3.70 6.85
N ASP A 104 -3.52 3.84 6.06
CA ASP A 104 -4.90 3.69 6.53
C ASP A 104 -5.18 2.34 7.19
N PRO A 105 -4.71 1.20 6.63
CA PRO A 105 -4.89 -0.10 7.28
C PRO A 105 -4.37 -0.11 8.72
N GLU A 106 -3.15 0.38 8.96
CA GLU A 106 -2.55 0.40 10.30
C GLU A 106 -3.26 1.38 11.24
N ILE A 107 -3.67 2.56 10.75
CA ILE A 107 -4.44 3.51 11.54
C ILE A 107 -5.77 2.90 11.96
N PHE A 108 -6.51 2.33 11.01
CA PHE A 108 -7.83 1.75 11.29
C PHE A 108 -7.73 0.54 12.20
N ALA A 109 -6.69 -0.28 12.09
CA ALA A 109 -6.47 -1.36 13.04
C ALA A 109 -6.27 -0.86 14.47
N ARG A 110 -5.48 0.20 14.62
CA ARG A 110 -5.26 0.81 15.93
C ARG A 110 -6.52 1.49 16.48
N ILE A 111 -7.36 2.05 15.61
CA ILE A 111 -8.67 2.61 15.99
C ILE A 111 -9.61 1.50 16.44
N TYR A 112 -9.70 0.40 15.69
CA TYR A 112 -10.51 -0.76 16.05
C TYR A 112 -10.10 -1.34 17.40
N GLN A 113 -8.80 -1.43 17.69
CA GLN A 113 -8.31 -1.87 19.00
C GLN A 113 -8.78 -0.97 20.16
N ARG A 114 -8.95 0.33 19.91
CA ARG A 114 -9.36 1.32 20.94
C ARG A 114 -10.87 1.50 21.03
N TYR A 115 -11.59 1.36 19.92
CA TYR A 115 -13.03 1.57 19.81
C TYR A 115 -13.72 0.40 19.10
N PRO A 116 -13.54 -0.86 19.55
CA PRO A 116 -14.03 -2.04 18.83
C PRO A 116 -15.56 -2.03 18.69
N ASP A 117 -16.26 -1.50 19.69
CA ASP A 117 -17.72 -1.44 19.68
C ASP A 117 -18.29 -0.38 18.74
N GLN A 118 -17.50 0.64 18.37
CA GLN A 118 -17.96 1.70 17.47
C GLN A 118 -17.66 1.40 15.99
N VAL A 119 -16.73 0.49 15.69
CA VAL A 119 -16.32 0.20 14.30
C VAL A 119 -17.02 -1.06 13.81
N VAL A 120 -18.00 -0.87 12.91
CA VAL A 120 -18.76 -1.97 12.29
C VAL A 120 -17.93 -2.64 11.21
N LYS A 121 -17.24 -1.83 10.40
CA LYS A 121 -16.55 -2.31 9.20
C LYS A 121 -15.36 -1.45 8.83
N ILE A 122 -14.32 -2.09 8.32
CA ILE A 122 -13.14 -1.49 7.73
C ILE A 122 -13.00 -1.99 6.30
N PHE A 123 -13.10 -1.07 5.34
CA PHE A 123 -12.84 -1.33 3.92
C PHE A 123 -11.53 -0.70 3.48
N ILE A 124 -10.64 -1.50 2.91
CA ILE A 124 -9.38 -1.04 2.32
C ILE A 124 -9.41 -1.22 0.81
N HIS A 125 -9.33 -0.12 0.07
CA HIS A 125 -9.26 -0.15 -1.38
C HIS A 125 -7.87 -0.64 -1.83
N ASP A 126 -7.86 -1.68 -2.65
CA ASP A 126 -6.66 -2.26 -3.22
C ASP A 126 -6.15 -1.47 -4.43
N VAL A 127 -5.19 -0.58 -4.17
CA VAL A 127 -4.45 0.18 -5.18
C VAL A 127 -3.03 -0.35 -5.37
N THR A 128 -2.63 -1.35 -4.57
CA THR A 128 -1.23 -1.77 -4.40
C THR A 128 -0.97 -3.12 -5.04
N SER A 129 -1.88 -4.09 -4.96
CA SER A 129 -1.63 -5.47 -5.42
C SER A 129 -1.35 -5.56 -6.92
N LYS A 130 -2.06 -4.79 -7.75
CA LYS A 130 -1.81 -4.74 -9.20
C LYS A 130 -0.40 -4.22 -9.49
N ARG A 131 0.01 -3.14 -8.82
CA ARG A 131 1.36 -2.57 -8.96
C ARG A 131 2.43 -3.56 -8.48
N ALA A 132 2.17 -4.25 -7.37
CA ALA A 132 3.03 -5.28 -6.84
C ALA A 132 3.21 -6.44 -7.83
N LYS A 133 2.12 -7.00 -8.37
CA LYS A 133 2.15 -8.03 -9.43
C LYS A 133 2.95 -7.61 -10.64
N HIS A 134 2.80 -6.36 -11.10
CA HIS A 134 3.59 -5.85 -12.21
C HIS A 134 5.08 -5.73 -11.87
N ALA A 135 5.42 -5.28 -10.66
CA ALA A 135 6.81 -5.20 -10.20
C ALA A 135 7.45 -6.59 -10.10
N ASP A 136 6.72 -7.58 -9.56
CA ASP A 136 7.19 -8.95 -9.42
C ASP A 136 7.45 -9.60 -10.79
N ARG A 137 6.54 -9.41 -11.76
CA ARG A 137 6.73 -9.88 -13.15
C ARG A 137 7.96 -9.26 -13.81
N GLN A 138 8.20 -7.97 -13.60
CA GLN A 138 9.40 -7.29 -14.13
C GLN A 138 10.69 -7.79 -13.47
N ALA A 139 10.65 -8.08 -12.17
CA ALA A 139 11.79 -8.63 -11.45
C ALA A 139 12.15 -10.04 -11.94
N ALA A 140 11.15 -10.90 -12.13
CA ALA A 140 11.33 -12.24 -12.67
C ALA A 140 11.96 -12.21 -14.07
N SER A 141 11.38 -11.40 -14.99
CA SER A 141 11.89 -11.28 -16.36
C SER A 141 13.34 -10.77 -16.45
N ARG A 142 13.74 -9.83 -15.59
CA ARG A 142 15.15 -9.36 -15.54
C ARG A 142 16.10 -10.47 -15.06
N THR A 143 15.65 -11.26 -14.10
CA THR A 143 16.42 -12.37 -13.54
C THR A 143 16.64 -13.44 -14.60
N ASP A 144 15.58 -13.84 -15.31
CA ASP A 144 15.66 -14.81 -16.41
C ASP A 144 16.62 -14.33 -17.52
N SER A 145 16.50 -13.06 -17.94
CA SER A 145 17.38 -12.48 -18.95
C SER A 145 18.85 -12.41 -18.51
N PHE A 146 19.12 -12.22 -17.22
CA PHE A 146 20.48 -12.21 -16.68
C PHE A 146 21.10 -13.61 -16.68
N TYR A 147 20.36 -14.62 -16.20
CA TYR A 147 20.82 -16.01 -16.22
C TYR A 147 20.99 -16.55 -17.64
N ASP A 148 20.09 -16.20 -18.57
CA ASP A 148 20.26 -16.54 -19.99
C ASP A 148 21.50 -15.90 -20.61
N GLY A 149 21.83 -14.65 -20.22
CA GLY A 149 23.04 -13.95 -20.64
C GLY A 149 24.31 -14.63 -20.15
N ILE A 150 24.34 -15.01 -18.86
CA ILE A 150 25.46 -15.78 -18.28
C ILE A 150 25.59 -17.14 -18.97
N LYS A 151 24.49 -17.86 -19.16
CA LYS A 151 24.48 -19.18 -19.80
C LYS A 151 25.00 -19.12 -21.24
N LYS A 152 24.65 -18.07 -22.00
CA LYS A 152 25.19 -17.83 -23.35
C LYS A 152 26.68 -17.52 -23.34
N MET A 153 27.19 -16.76 -22.36
CA MET A 153 28.64 -16.51 -22.23
C MET A 153 29.40 -17.80 -21.91
N ILE A 154 28.94 -18.57 -20.92
CA ILE A 154 29.56 -19.85 -20.55
C ILE A 154 29.51 -20.84 -21.73
N ALA A 155 28.37 -20.91 -22.44
CA ALA A 155 28.24 -21.76 -23.62
C ALA A 155 29.13 -21.28 -24.79
N GLY A 156 29.35 -19.98 -24.95
CA GLY A 156 30.25 -19.41 -25.96
C GLY A 156 31.74 -19.62 -25.67
N GLU A 157 32.14 -19.68 -24.39
CA GLU A 157 33.50 -20.08 -23.99
C GLU A 157 33.74 -21.58 -24.20
N LEU A 158 32.72 -22.42 -24.02
CA LEU A 158 32.84 -23.87 -24.28
C LEU A 158 33.00 -24.20 -25.76
N THR A 159 32.35 -23.47 -26.68
CA THR A 159 32.44 -23.73 -28.13
C THR A 159 33.69 -23.16 -28.80
N SER A 160 34.42 -22.26 -28.15
CA SER A 160 35.70 -21.72 -28.63
C SER A 160 36.92 -22.54 -28.18
N SER A 161 36.72 -23.57 -27.34
CA SER A 161 37.79 -24.42 -26.81
C SER A 161 38.15 -25.65 -27.67
N SER A 162 37.50 -25.86 -28.82
CA SER A 162 37.82 -26.97 -29.74
C SER A 162 38.53 -26.50 -31.01
N SER A 163 39.72 -25.88 -30.87
CA SER A 163 40.74 -25.90 -31.92
C SER A 163 42.14 -25.96 -31.30
N SER A 164 42.74 -27.14 -31.35
CA SER A 164 44.13 -27.42 -30.95
C SER A 164 45.11 -26.98 -32.04
N SER A 165 46.13 -26.17 -31.71
CA SER A 165 47.54 -26.61 -31.63
C SER A 165 48.60 -25.51 -31.85
N SER A 166 49.57 -25.53 -30.91
CA SER A 166 51.02 -25.31 -31.07
C SER A 166 51.67 -23.95 -30.74
N ASN A 167 52.41 -24.00 -29.62
CA ASN A 167 53.79 -23.56 -29.37
C ASN A 167 54.11 -22.12 -28.89
N GLY A 168 54.75 -22.03 -27.71
CA GLY A 168 55.52 -20.85 -27.24
C GLY A 168 55.40 -20.54 -25.74
N GLY A 169 56.50 -20.64 -25.00
CA GLY A 169 56.60 -20.47 -23.53
C GLY A 169 56.39 -19.05 -22.97
N PRO A 170 56.63 -18.85 -21.65
CA PRO A 170 55.74 -18.07 -20.80
C PRO A 170 56.08 -16.58 -20.71
N LYS A 171 55.05 -15.73 -20.75
CA LYS A 171 55.07 -14.37 -20.20
C LYS A 171 53.95 -14.25 -19.16
N ARG A 172 54.33 -14.32 -17.89
CA ARG A 172 53.46 -13.91 -16.77
C ARG A 172 53.21 -12.41 -16.91
N VAL A 173 52.00 -12.06 -17.34
CA VAL A 173 51.42 -10.73 -17.16
C VAL A 173 50.30 -10.93 -16.15
N ASN A 174 50.53 -10.46 -14.93
CA ASN A 174 49.54 -10.51 -13.86
C ASN A 174 48.38 -9.59 -14.24
N THR A 175 47.32 -10.18 -14.78
CA THR A 175 46.13 -9.44 -15.19
C THR A 175 45.23 -9.20 -13.99
N SER A 176 44.65 -8.01 -13.99
CA SER A 176 43.60 -7.42 -13.14
C SER A 176 42.41 -8.32 -12.75
N SER A 177 42.37 -9.56 -13.20
CA SER A 177 41.38 -10.60 -12.90
C SER A 177 41.53 -11.19 -11.50
N GLU A 178 42.75 -11.39 -10.98
CA GLU A 178 42.96 -11.89 -9.61
C GLU A 178 42.56 -10.84 -8.56
N LYS A 179 42.87 -9.56 -8.80
CA LYS A 179 42.45 -8.45 -7.93
C LYS A 179 40.93 -8.21 -7.94
N ALA A 180 40.26 -8.54 -9.05
CA ALA A 180 38.80 -8.44 -9.14
C ALA A 180 38.09 -9.58 -8.37
N MET A 181 38.72 -10.76 -8.28
CA MET A 181 38.20 -11.88 -7.48
C MET A 181 38.51 -11.72 -5.98
N ASP A 182 39.65 -11.15 -5.63
CA ASP A 182 40.04 -10.92 -4.22
C ASP A 182 39.21 -9.78 -3.55
N ALA A 183 38.77 -8.79 -4.34
CA ALA A 183 37.87 -7.73 -3.88
C ALA A 183 36.42 -8.19 -3.62
N MET A 184 36.05 -9.41 -4.00
CA MET A 184 34.74 -10.01 -3.72
C MET A 184 34.68 -10.78 -2.38
N LEU A 185 35.81 -10.96 -1.68
CA LEU A 185 35.89 -11.87 -0.52
C LEU A 185 35.79 -11.20 0.86
N THR A 186 35.62 -9.88 0.96
CA THR A 186 35.32 -9.23 2.24
C THR A 186 34.41 -8.02 2.09
N PRO A 187 33.07 -8.20 2.18
CA PRO A 187 32.22 -7.08 2.47
C PRO A 187 31.94 -7.10 3.98
N GLU A 188 32.61 -6.24 4.75
CA GLU A 188 32.06 -5.85 6.05
C GLU A 188 30.82 -4.99 5.76
N VAL A 189 29.69 -5.68 5.66
CA VAL A 189 28.39 -5.08 5.44
C VAL A 189 27.79 -4.69 6.81
N PRO A 190 27.39 -3.43 7.01
CA PRO A 190 26.71 -2.99 8.24
C PRO A 190 25.44 -3.82 8.52
N ASP A 191 25.17 -4.08 9.80
CA ASP A 191 24.17 -5.05 10.31
C ASP A 191 22.72 -4.88 9.79
N ASN A 192 22.38 -3.77 9.15
CA ASN A 192 21.05 -3.56 8.56
C ASN A 192 20.83 -4.29 7.22
N GLN A 193 21.84 -4.92 6.63
CA GLN A 193 21.75 -5.68 5.38
C GLN A 193 21.92 -7.21 5.55
N GLN A 194 22.18 -7.71 6.76
CA GLN A 194 22.37 -9.15 7.00
C GLN A 194 21.11 -10.00 6.79
N GLN A 195 19.91 -9.40 6.72
CA GLN A 195 18.69 -10.12 6.30
C GLN A 195 18.64 -10.46 4.80
N VAL A 196 19.59 -9.99 3.99
CA VAL A 196 19.64 -10.25 2.54
C VAL A 196 20.56 -11.44 2.20
N MET A 197 21.31 -11.99 3.16
CA MET A 197 22.40 -12.95 2.88
C MET A 197 22.22 -14.35 3.49
N ASP A 198 21.05 -14.70 4.03
CA ASP A 198 20.72 -16.10 4.35
C ASP A 198 20.06 -16.77 3.13
N PRO A 199 20.78 -17.62 2.36
CA PRO A 199 20.24 -18.28 1.16
C PRO A 199 19.09 -19.25 1.46
N THR A 200 18.80 -19.52 2.72
CA THR A 200 17.72 -20.41 3.16
C THR A 200 16.37 -19.69 3.33
N VAL A 201 16.33 -18.35 3.31
CA VAL A 201 15.08 -17.57 3.44
C VAL A 201 14.70 -16.96 2.09
N PRO A 202 13.64 -17.43 1.41
CA PRO A 202 13.24 -16.86 0.14
C PRO A 202 12.81 -15.40 0.30
N LEU A 203 13.37 -14.52 -0.54
CA LEU A 203 12.98 -13.11 -0.63
C LEU A 203 11.50 -13.02 -1.02
N LYS A 204 10.69 -12.48 -0.12
CA LYS A 204 9.24 -12.32 -0.35
C LYS A 204 8.99 -11.34 -1.49
N THR A 205 8.12 -11.73 -2.41
CA THR A 205 7.64 -10.89 -3.51
C THR A 205 6.88 -9.66 -2.99
N LYS A 206 6.72 -8.63 -3.83
CA LYS A 206 5.94 -7.44 -3.45
C LYS A 206 4.48 -7.78 -3.17
N LEU A 207 3.92 -8.74 -3.90
CA LEU A 207 2.56 -9.22 -3.65
C LEU A 207 2.44 -9.90 -2.29
N GLU A 208 3.37 -10.81 -1.96
CA GLU A 208 3.38 -11.49 -0.65
C GLU A 208 3.58 -10.50 0.50
N GLN A 209 4.42 -9.48 0.32
CA GLN A 209 4.60 -8.41 1.30
C GLN A 209 3.28 -7.65 1.55
N PHE A 210 2.52 -7.37 0.48
CA PHE A 210 1.21 -6.73 0.58
C PHE A 210 0.19 -7.62 1.30
N GLU A 211 0.10 -8.90 0.93
CA GLU A 211 -0.84 -9.85 1.54
C GLU A 211 -0.55 -10.04 3.03
N GLN A 212 0.73 -10.23 3.39
CA GLN A 212 1.15 -10.32 4.79
C GLN A 212 0.90 -9.03 5.56
N ARG A 213 1.01 -7.88 4.91
CA ARG A 213 0.66 -6.60 5.53
C ARG A 213 -0.82 -6.56 5.87
N MET A 214 -1.70 -6.89 4.93
CA MET A 214 -3.15 -6.89 5.17
C MET A 214 -3.52 -7.91 6.26
N GLN A 215 -2.95 -9.11 6.24
CA GLN A 215 -3.16 -10.14 7.25
C GLN A 215 -2.72 -9.69 8.66
N ARG A 216 -1.55 -9.06 8.76
CA ARG A 216 -1.04 -8.58 10.05
C ARG A 216 -1.91 -7.46 10.62
N VAL A 217 -2.38 -6.57 9.75
CA VAL A 217 -3.22 -5.44 10.15
C VAL A 217 -4.59 -5.93 10.64
N SER A 218 -5.19 -6.91 9.97
CA SER A 218 -6.49 -7.45 10.36
C SER A 218 -6.43 -8.48 11.49
N ALA A 219 -5.23 -8.88 11.92
CA ALA A 219 -5.04 -9.86 12.97
C ALA A 219 -5.70 -9.41 14.28
N GLY A 220 -6.54 -10.28 14.84
CA GLY A 220 -7.26 -10.02 16.09
C GLY A 220 -8.57 -9.23 15.94
N MET A 221 -8.96 -8.86 14.72
CA MET A 221 -10.29 -8.29 14.47
C MET A 221 -11.37 -9.38 14.44
N ARG A 222 -12.60 -9.04 14.81
CA ARG A 222 -13.76 -9.92 14.63
C ARG A 222 -13.88 -10.31 13.14
N TYR A 223 -14.26 -11.55 12.88
CA TYR A 223 -14.58 -12.01 11.54
C TYR A 223 -15.57 -11.06 10.87
N GLY A 224 -15.38 -10.82 9.56
CA GLY A 224 -16.22 -9.91 8.80
C GLY A 224 -15.86 -8.44 8.92
N VAL A 225 -15.17 -7.96 9.97
CA VAL A 225 -14.93 -6.51 10.14
C VAL A 225 -13.99 -5.93 9.08
N PHE A 226 -12.96 -6.66 8.66
CA PHE A 226 -11.96 -6.13 7.74
C PHE A 226 -12.11 -6.72 6.33
N THR A 227 -12.14 -5.87 5.31
CA THR A 227 -12.26 -6.30 3.91
C THR A 227 -11.38 -5.47 2.99
N VAL A 228 -10.56 -6.15 2.19
CA VAL A 228 -9.84 -5.54 1.07
C VAL A 228 -10.70 -5.65 -0.18
N PHE A 229 -10.97 -4.54 -0.85
CA PHE A 229 -11.86 -4.49 -2.01
C PHE A 229 -11.18 -3.85 -3.23
N SER A 230 -11.63 -4.22 -4.42
CA SER A 230 -11.17 -3.65 -5.69
C SER A 230 -12.28 -2.93 -6.46
N THR A 231 -13.55 -3.20 -6.15
CA THR A 231 -14.70 -2.55 -6.82
C THR A 231 -15.71 -2.04 -5.80
N ALA A 232 -16.31 -0.89 -6.08
CA ALA A 232 -17.29 -0.25 -5.18
C ALA A 232 -18.48 -1.17 -4.87
N THR A 233 -18.90 -2.01 -5.82
CA THR A 233 -20.01 -2.96 -5.65
C THR A 233 -19.84 -3.92 -4.48
N GLN A 234 -18.60 -4.22 -4.07
CA GLN A 234 -18.33 -5.09 -2.93
C GLN A 234 -18.78 -4.48 -1.60
N LEU A 235 -18.85 -3.15 -1.50
CA LEU A 235 -19.31 -2.45 -0.29
C LEU A 235 -20.83 -2.50 -0.15
N LEU A 236 -21.56 -2.42 -1.27
CA LEU A 236 -23.02 -2.37 -1.26
C LEU A 236 -23.65 -3.67 -0.75
N HIS A 237 -22.99 -4.81 -0.99
CA HIS A 237 -23.47 -6.13 -0.62
C HIS A 237 -22.81 -6.68 0.64
N ASP A 238 -22.16 -5.82 1.42
CA ASP A 238 -21.48 -6.25 2.62
C ASP A 238 -22.48 -6.60 3.73
N PRO A 239 -22.47 -7.83 4.27
CA PRO A 239 -23.49 -8.29 5.21
C PRO A 239 -23.47 -7.53 6.54
N GLU A 240 -22.29 -7.20 7.06
CA GLU A 240 -22.13 -6.48 8.33
C GLU A 240 -22.72 -5.05 8.24
N VAL A 241 -22.50 -4.40 7.09
CA VAL A 241 -23.08 -3.07 6.84
C VAL A 241 -24.59 -3.15 6.65
N ALA A 242 -25.07 -4.13 5.88
CA ALA A 242 -26.50 -4.30 5.63
C ALA A 242 -27.27 -4.60 6.93
N GLU A 243 -26.73 -5.45 7.80
CA GLU A 243 -27.30 -5.75 9.11
C GLU A 243 -27.36 -4.49 9.99
N GLU A 244 -26.27 -3.74 10.11
CA GLU A 244 -26.24 -2.52 10.92
C GLU A 244 -27.25 -1.48 10.41
N LEU A 245 -27.33 -1.27 9.08
CA LEU A 245 -28.30 -0.34 8.49
C LEU A 245 -29.75 -0.79 8.74
N TYR A 246 -30.02 -2.09 8.72
CA TYR A 246 -31.34 -2.63 9.04
C TYR A 246 -31.70 -2.39 10.52
N MET A 247 -30.78 -2.67 11.45
CA MET A 247 -30.97 -2.44 12.88
C MET A 247 -31.16 -0.96 13.22
N ALA A 248 -30.44 -0.07 12.52
CA ALA A 248 -30.58 1.37 12.70
C ALA A 248 -31.98 1.88 12.32
N LYS A 249 -32.63 1.28 11.31
CA LYS A 249 -34.02 1.61 10.92
C LYS A 249 -35.03 1.14 11.94
N GLY A 250 -34.87 -0.08 12.46
CA GLY A 250 -35.80 -0.65 13.45
C GLY A 250 -35.82 0.08 14.79
N ASN A 251 -34.77 0.87 15.10
CA ASN A 251 -34.70 1.69 16.31
C ASN A 251 -35.29 3.11 16.15
N LEU A 252 -35.78 3.46 14.96
CA LEU A 252 -36.39 4.76 14.65
C LEU A 252 -37.93 4.71 14.62
N GLU A 253 -38.53 3.52 14.68
CA GLU A 253 -39.98 3.28 14.83
C GLU A 253 -40.37 3.10 16.30
#